data_AF-A0A2D4YVR9-F1
#
_entry.id   AF-A0A2D4YVR9-F1
#
_cell.length_a   1.000
_cell.length_b   1.000
_cell.length_c   1.000
_cell.angle_alpha   90.00
_cell.angle_beta   90.00
_cell.angle_gamma   90.00
#
_symmetry.space_group_name_H-M   'P 1'
#
loop_
_entity.id
_entity.type
_entity.pdbx_description
1 polymer ?
#
loop_
_entity_poly.entity_id
_entity_poly.type
_entity_poly.pdbx_seq_one_letter_code
_entity_poly.pdbx_strand_id
1 'polypeptide(L)'
;YASEPLAEDSPLRAVERGLVLTPHLGASTEEAQENVAIDVAEQIRDVLLGLPARSAVNIPGLSAEIMERLKPNLQLAETLGLLVSQLAGGHVKEMELRFQGEFASHPSQPHVIASLKGLLSAALGDSINYVNASLEAKARGIQVLEVKDESSRDFAGGSLQITTRGDQGNRSVTGAVFAGGELRITSIDAYPVNVTPSSHMLFTRHRDMPGIIGQLGSLLGEHNVNIASMQVGRKIVRGDAVMVLGIDDPIPASLLQAVIAIDGIQEAHPVAL
;
A
#
# COMPACT_ATOMS: atom_id res chain seq x y z
N TYR A 1 -26.94 -1.27 5.98
CA TYR A 1 -27.06 -2.77 6.05
C TYR A 1 -25.91 -3.38 5.26
N ALA A 2 -25.64 -4.70 5.37
CA ALA A 2 -24.59 -5.34 4.57
C ALA A 2 -24.89 -5.34 3.05
N SER A 3 -26.18 -5.32 2.70
CA SER A 3 -26.67 -5.06 1.34
C SER A 3 -27.87 -4.13 1.44
N GLU A 4 -27.93 -3.13 0.56
CA GLU A 4 -29.02 -2.14 0.50
C GLU A 4 -29.68 -2.16 -0.88
N PRO A 5 -31.03 -2.18 -0.96
CA PRO A 5 -32.01 -2.14 0.14
C PRO A 5 -32.07 -3.43 0.96
N LEU A 6 -32.51 -3.33 2.22
CA LEU A 6 -32.68 -4.50 3.09
C LEU A 6 -33.72 -5.45 2.49
N ALA A 7 -33.35 -6.71 2.26
CA ALA A 7 -34.24 -7.74 1.70
C ALA A 7 -35.55 -7.89 2.50
N GLU A 8 -36.65 -8.20 1.81
CA GLU A 8 -37.98 -8.31 2.43
C GLU A 8 -38.07 -9.47 3.44
N ASP A 9 -37.35 -10.56 3.18
CA ASP A 9 -37.26 -11.75 4.03
C ASP A 9 -36.16 -11.66 5.10
N SER A 10 -35.53 -10.48 5.26
CA SER A 10 -34.48 -10.30 6.24
C SER A 10 -34.99 -10.59 7.66
N PRO A 11 -34.30 -11.47 8.44
CA PRO A 11 -34.67 -11.75 9.83
C PRO A 11 -34.73 -10.50 10.71
N LEU A 12 -33.98 -9.45 10.36
CA LEU A 12 -33.99 -8.16 11.06
C LEU A 12 -35.36 -7.47 10.98
N ARG A 13 -36.14 -7.68 9.92
CA ARG A 13 -37.50 -7.15 9.78
C ARG A 13 -38.52 -7.87 10.67
N ALA A 14 -38.19 -9.07 11.15
CA ALA A 14 -39.06 -9.88 12.01
C ALA A 14 -38.86 -9.62 13.52
N VAL A 15 -37.91 -8.75 13.90
CA VAL A 15 -37.63 -8.43 15.31
C VAL A 15 -38.63 -7.39 15.82
N GLU A 16 -39.53 -7.79 16.72
CA GLU A 16 -40.64 -6.94 17.18
C GLU A 16 -40.27 -5.92 18.27
N ARG A 17 -39.19 -6.16 19.04
CA ARG A 17 -38.80 -5.29 20.18
C ARG A 17 -37.30 -5.14 20.28
N GLY A 18 -36.85 -3.94 20.64
CA GLY A 18 -35.45 -3.62 20.89
C GLY A 18 -34.61 -3.32 19.65
N LEU A 19 -35.21 -3.31 18.45
CA LEU A 19 -34.55 -2.97 17.19
C LEU A 19 -35.35 -1.90 16.45
N VAL A 20 -34.69 -0.82 16.04
CA VAL A 20 -35.25 0.23 15.17
C VAL A 20 -34.46 0.23 13.87
N LEU A 21 -35.16 0.04 12.75
CA LEU A 21 -34.57 0.03 11.42
C LEU A 21 -34.76 1.40 10.77
N THR A 22 -33.67 2.09 10.45
CA THR A 22 -33.69 3.33 9.66
C THR A 22 -33.11 3.04 8.26
N PRO A 23 -33.81 3.34 7.16
CA PRO A 23 -33.35 3.05 5.81
C PRO A 23 -32.30 4.08 5.36
N HIS A 24 -31.09 4.01 5.93
CA HIS A 24 -29.96 4.89 5.60
C HIS A 24 -30.31 6.39 5.62
N LEU A 25 -31.16 6.81 6.57
CA LEU A 25 -31.64 8.20 6.65
C LEU A 25 -30.62 9.16 7.30
N GLY A 26 -29.41 8.70 7.62
CA GLY A 26 -28.41 9.48 8.37
C GLY A 26 -27.99 10.78 7.69
N ALA A 27 -28.04 10.85 6.35
CA ALA A 27 -27.76 12.04 5.55
C ALA A 27 -29.00 12.59 4.83
N SER A 28 -30.21 12.12 5.19
CA SER A 28 -31.47 12.52 4.56
C SER A 28 -32.13 13.69 5.30
N THR A 29 -31.36 14.72 5.62
CA THR A 29 -31.87 15.99 6.16
C THR A 29 -31.70 17.11 5.14
N GLU A 30 -32.54 18.13 5.21
CA GLU A 30 -32.46 19.29 4.30
C GLU A 30 -31.10 19.99 4.42
N GLU A 31 -30.59 20.14 5.65
CA GLU A 31 -29.30 20.78 5.92
C GLU A 31 -28.12 20.00 5.34
N ALA A 32 -28.18 18.66 5.40
CA ALA A 32 -27.13 17.82 4.81
C ALA A 32 -27.15 17.92 3.28
N GLN A 33 -28.34 17.91 2.66
CA GLN A 33 -28.48 18.06 1.21
C GLN A 33 -28.06 19.45 0.71
N GLU A 34 -28.38 20.50 1.46
CA GLU A 34 -27.93 21.88 1.14
C GLU A 34 -26.41 22.00 1.19
N ASN A 35 -25.78 21.51 2.26
CA ASN A 35 -24.32 21.55 2.39
C ASN A 35 -23.62 20.75 1.28
N VAL A 36 -24.13 19.56 0.94
CA VAL A 36 -23.62 18.76 -0.18
C VAL A 36 -23.78 19.50 -1.52
N ALA A 37 -24.93 20.14 -1.75
CA ALA A 37 -25.16 20.90 -2.98
C ALA A 37 -24.20 22.10 -3.10
N ILE A 38 -23.95 22.83 -2.01
CA ILE A 38 -22.97 23.92 -1.97
C ILE A 38 -21.57 23.38 -2.28
N ASP A 39 -21.14 22.32 -1.60
CA ASP A 39 -19.80 21.74 -1.77
C ASP A 39 -19.56 21.29 -3.22
N VAL A 40 -20.53 20.61 -3.83
CA VAL A 40 -20.46 20.20 -5.25
C VAL A 40 -20.43 21.42 -6.18
N ALA A 41 -21.24 22.44 -5.92
CA ALA A 41 -21.28 23.65 -6.74
C ALA A 41 -19.95 24.43 -6.68
N GLU A 42 -19.37 24.56 -5.48
CA GLU A 42 -18.03 25.15 -5.30
C GLU A 42 -16.96 24.36 -6.03
N GLN A 43 -17.04 23.03 -5.96
CA GLN A 43 -16.09 22.15 -6.63
C GLN A 43 -16.18 22.26 -8.16
N ILE A 44 -17.39 22.34 -8.73
CA ILE A 44 -17.58 22.57 -10.17
C ILE A 44 -17.01 23.93 -10.57
N ARG A 45 -17.32 25.00 -9.80
CA ARG A 45 -16.77 26.34 -10.02
C ARG A 45 -15.24 26.30 -10.05
N ASP A 46 -14.64 25.68 -9.04
CA ASP A 46 -13.18 25.61 -8.88
C ASP A 46 -12.56 24.90 -10.10
N VAL A 47 -13.12 23.76 -10.53
CA VAL A 47 -12.65 23.05 -11.74
C VAL A 47 -12.76 23.91 -13.00
N LEU A 48 -13.88 24.61 -13.21
CA LEU A 48 -14.08 25.47 -14.38
C LEU A 48 -13.14 26.68 -14.40
N LEU A 49 -12.67 27.12 -13.22
CA LEU A 49 -11.65 28.17 -13.07
C LEU A 49 -10.21 27.64 -13.15
N GLY A 50 -10.02 26.35 -13.42
CA GLY A 50 -8.70 25.71 -13.47
C GLY A 50 -8.09 25.43 -12.10
N LEU A 51 -8.88 25.53 -11.02
CA LEU A 51 -8.48 25.13 -9.68
C LEU A 51 -8.66 23.61 -9.48
N PRO A 52 -7.86 22.98 -8.60
CA PRO A 52 -7.93 21.54 -8.36
C PRO A 52 -9.28 21.13 -7.74
N ALA A 53 -9.84 20.00 -8.22
CA ALA A 53 -11.05 19.42 -7.67
C ALA A 53 -10.83 18.93 -6.22
N ARG A 54 -11.65 19.40 -5.29
CA ARG A 54 -11.53 19.11 -3.84
C ARG A 54 -11.95 17.70 -3.43
N SER A 55 -12.85 17.05 -4.17
CA SER A 55 -13.44 15.74 -3.86
C SER A 55 -13.35 14.76 -5.04
N ALA A 56 -12.40 14.97 -5.96
CA ALA A 56 -12.19 14.02 -7.04
C ALA A 56 -11.56 12.74 -6.49
N VAL A 57 -11.96 11.57 -7.00
CA VAL A 57 -11.24 10.30 -6.71
C VAL A 57 -9.81 10.33 -7.26
N ASN A 58 -9.43 11.37 -8.02
CA ASN A 58 -8.11 11.54 -8.63
C ASN A 58 -7.22 12.50 -7.82
N ILE A 59 -5.92 12.49 -8.13
CA ILE A 59 -4.96 13.42 -7.54
C ILE A 59 -5.30 14.86 -7.97
N PRO A 60 -5.52 15.79 -7.01
CA PRO A 60 -5.88 17.17 -7.34
C PRO A 60 -4.81 17.89 -8.16
N GLY A 61 -5.22 18.64 -9.20
CA GLY A 61 -4.34 19.52 -9.96
C GLY A 61 -3.59 18.87 -11.13
N LEU A 62 -3.88 17.61 -11.46
CA LEU A 62 -3.33 16.94 -12.64
C LEU A 62 -4.38 16.83 -13.76
N SER A 63 -3.96 17.09 -15.01
CA SER A 63 -4.77 16.82 -16.19
C SER A 63 -4.85 15.31 -16.48
N ALA A 64 -5.88 14.88 -17.21
CA ALA A 64 -6.05 13.48 -17.59
C ALA A 64 -4.85 12.92 -18.38
N GLU A 65 -4.27 13.74 -19.28
CA GLU A 65 -3.10 13.37 -20.08
C GLU A 65 -1.85 13.14 -19.20
N ILE A 66 -1.63 14.00 -18.19
CA ILE A 66 -0.51 13.83 -17.26
C ILE A 66 -0.74 12.61 -16.36
N MET A 67 -1.99 12.39 -15.93
CA MET A 67 -2.36 11.20 -15.15
C MET A 67 -2.08 9.91 -15.91
N GLU A 68 -2.40 9.84 -17.20
CA GLU A 68 -2.15 8.66 -18.03
C GLU A 68 -0.65 8.35 -18.15
N ARG A 69 0.18 9.39 -18.34
CA ARG A 69 1.64 9.25 -18.39
C ARG A 69 2.26 8.85 -17.06
N LEU A 70 1.76 9.39 -15.94
CA LEU A 70 2.29 9.11 -14.61
C LEU A 70 1.71 7.84 -13.99
N LYS A 71 0.70 7.22 -14.60
CA LYS A 71 -0.03 6.08 -14.04
C LYS A 71 0.88 4.97 -13.50
N PRO A 72 1.91 4.47 -14.23
CA PRO A 72 2.79 3.43 -13.68
C PRO A 72 3.58 3.90 -12.44
N ASN A 73 4.02 5.15 -12.43
CA ASN A 73 4.77 5.73 -11.31
C ASN A 73 3.89 5.94 -10.08
N LEU A 74 2.63 6.32 -10.27
CA LEU A 74 1.64 6.45 -9.20
C LEU A 74 1.25 5.08 -8.63
N GLN A 75 1.06 4.08 -9.49
CA GLN A 75 0.83 2.70 -9.07
C GLN A 75 2.01 2.14 -8.28
N LEU A 76 3.25 2.44 -8.70
CA LEU A 76 4.45 2.09 -7.95
C LEU A 76 4.43 2.72 -6.56
N ALA A 77 4.22 4.04 -6.48
CA ALA A 77 4.20 4.77 -5.22
C ALA A 77 3.17 4.21 -4.23
N GLU A 78 1.94 3.96 -4.71
CA GLU A 78 0.88 3.35 -3.90
C GLU A 78 1.25 1.92 -3.45
N THR A 79 1.76 1.10 -4.36
CA THR A 79 2.19 -0.28 -4.06
C THR A 79 3.29 -0.30 -3.01
N LEU A 80 4.30 0.58 -3.13
CA LEU A 80 5.37 0.68 -2.16
C LEU A 80 4.88 1.18 -0.81
N GLY A 81 3.92 2.12 -0.79
CA GLY A 81 3.28 2.59 0.44
C GLY A 81 2.55 1.45 1.17
N LEU A 82 1.78 0.65 0.43
CA LEU A 82 1.04 -0.49 0.97
C LEU A 82 1.96 -1.63 1.42
N LEU A 83 3.06 -1.86 0.70
CA LEU A 83 4.07 -2.83 1.09
C LEU A 83 4.76 -2.42 2.40
N VAL A 84 5.24 -1.17 2.49
CA VAL A 84 6.00 -0.72 3.66
C VAL A 84 5.13 -0.61 4.92
N SER A 85 3.83 -0.31 4.80
CA SER A 85 2.92 -0.28 5.97
C SER A 85 2.77 -1.66 6.62
N GLN A 86 2.62 -2.70 5.80
CA GLN A 86 2.51 -4.09 6.27
C GLN A 86 3.82 -4.63 6.84
N LEU A 87 4.95 -4.21 6.29
CA LEU A 87 6.26 -4.56 6.82
C LEU A 87 6.59 -3.81 8.11
N ALA A 88 6.22 -2.53 8.22
CA ALA A 88 6.51 -1.70 9.39
C ALA A 88 5.79 -2.24 10.62
N GLY A 89 4.48 -2.49 10.49
CA GLY A 89 3.63 -2.83 11.62
C GLY A 89 3.51 -1.69 12.64
N GLY A 90 2.39 -1.65 13.35
CA GLY A 90 2.15 -0.61 14.36
C GLY A 90 2.05 0.81 13.79
N HIS A 91 2.33 1.82 14.63
CA HIS A 91 2.19 3.23 14.26
C HIS A 91 3.44 3.76 13.56
N VAL A 92 3.23 4.37 12.38
CA VAL A 92 4.26 5.08 11.61
C VAL A 92 4.25 6.55 12.01
N LYS A 93 5.42 7.08 12.41
CA LYS A 93 5.61 8.47 12.82
C LYS A 93 6.16 9.35 11.69
N GLU A 94 6.96 8.75 10.81
CA GLU A 94 7.61 9.44 9.69
C GLU A 94 7.60 8.56 8.45
N MET A 95 7.39 9.18 7.29
CA MET A 95 7.56 8.59 5.96
C MET A 95 8.49 9.47 5.12
N GLU A 96 9.70 8.98 4.83
CA GLU A 96 10.66 9.60 3.91
C GLU A 96 10.48 9.00 2.51
N LEU A 97 10.27 9.84 1.50
CA LEU A 97 10.30 9.47 0.09
C LEU A 97 11.58 9.99 -0.55
N ARG A 98 12.39 9.08 -1.08
CA ARG A 98 13.57 9.41 -1.86
C ARG A 98 13.30 9.16 -3.33
N PHE A 99 13.33 10.24 -4.11
CA PHE A 99 13.15 10.25 -5.54
C PHE A 99 14.52 10.27 -6.21
N GLN A 100 14.82 9.27 -7.04
CA GLN A 100 16.08 9.17 -7.76
C GLN A 100 15.89 9.19 -9.28
N GLY A 101 16.82 9.80 -10.01
CA GLY A 101 16.77 9.86 -11.47
C GLY A 101 15.52 10.60 -12.00
N GLU A 102 14.78 9.98 -12.92
CA GLU A 102 13.59 10.59 -13.54
C GLU A 102 12.49 10.92 -12.52
N PHE A 103 12.41 10.22 -11.39
CA PHE A 103 11.49 10.58 -10.32
C PHE A 103 11.81 11.95 -9.70
N ALA A 104 13.07 12.37 -9.67
CA ALA A 104 13.48 13.64 -9.08
C ALA A 104 13.11 14.84 -9.97
N SER A 105 13.05 14.64 -11.30
CA SER A 105 12.77 15.69 -12.29
C SER A 105 11.29 16.07 -12.40
N HIS A 106 10.39 15.29 -11.81
CA HIS A 106 8.96 15.55 -11.81
C HIS A 106 8.48 16.17 -10.47
N PRO A 107 7.28 16.81 -10.45
CA PRO A 107 6.63 17.17 -9.20
C PRO A 107 6.44 15.93 -8.30
N SER A 108 6.87 16.04 -7.05
CA SER A 108 6.83 14.95 -6.07
C SER A 108 5.45 14.74 -5.47
N GLN A 109 4.63 15.80 -5.38
CA GLN A 109 3.33 15.79 -4.72
C GLN A 109 2.42 14.61 -5.13
N PRO A 110 2.26 14.25 -6.41
CA PRO A 110 1.43 13.11 -6.80
C PRO A 110 1.92 11.78 -6.23
N HIS A 111 3.24 11.57 -6.20
CA HIS A 111 3.86 10.37 -5.65
C HIS A 111 3.79 10.33 -4.12
N VAL A 112 3.89 11.48 -3.46
CA VAL A 112 3.67 11.60 -2.01
C VAL A 112 2.24 11.19 -1.65
N ILE A 113 1.25 11.74 -2.36
CA ILE A 113 -0.17 11.42 -2.15
C ILE A 113 -0.44 9.93 -2.40
N ALA A 114 0.07 9.37 -3.51
CA ALA A 114 -0.10 7.96 -3.82
C ALA A 114 0.55 7.04 -2.77
N SER A 115 1.77 7.38 -2.33
CA SER A 115 2.47 6.67 -1.24
C SER A 115 1.68 6.71 0.08
N LEU A 116 1.14 7.88 0.45
CA LEU A 116 0.34 8.03 1.66
C LEU A 116 -0.96 7.25 1.60
N LYS A 117 -1.63 7.26 0.44
CA LYS A 117 -2.83 6.43 0.21
C LYS A 117 -2.49 4.97 0.47
N GLY A 118 -1.46 4.43 -0.20
CA GLY A 118 -1.04 3.04 0.00
C GLY A 118 -0.65 2.73 1.44
N LEU A 119 0.11 3.61 2.10
CA LEU A 119 0.51 3.46 3.49
C LEU A 119 -0.70 3.30 4.42
N LEU A 120 -1.74 4.12 4.21
CA LEU A 120 -2.91 4.20 5.07
C LEU A 120 -4.01 3.19 4.70
N SER A 121 -4.00 2.62 3.50
CA SER A 121 -4.98 1.61 3.06
C SER A 121 -5.07 0.41 4.00
N ALA A 122 -3.94 -0.05 4.56
CA ALA A 122 -3.92 -1.18 5.48
C ALA A 122 -4.73 -0.92 6.77
N ALA A 123 -4.81 0.34 7.22
CA ALA A 123 -5.53 0.72 8.44
C ALA A 123 -6.95 1.24 8.17
N LEU A 124 -7.18 1.85 7.02
CA LEU A 124 -8.40 2.61 6.72
C LEU A 124 -9.27 1.99 5.62
N GLY A 125 -8.78 0.98 4.91
CA GLY A 125 -9.49 0.32 3.83
C GLY A 125 -10.06 1.32 2.82
N ASP A 126 -11.33 1.16 2.47
CA ASP A 126 -12.01 1.96 1.43
C ASP A 126 -12.23 3.43 1.81
N SER A 127 -11.98 3.82 3.06
CA SER A 127 -12.14 5.21 3.49
C SER A 127 -10.99 6.14 3.05
N ILE A 128 -9.87 5.59 2.54
CA ILE A 128 -8.73 6.37 2.04
C ILE A 128 -8.76 6.53 0.52
N ASN A 129 -8.42 7.73 0.04
CA ASN A 129 -8.29 8.06 -1.38
C ASN A 129 -7.22 9.14 -1.60
N TYR A 130 -6.97 9.51 -2.86
CA TYR A 130 -5.92 10.50 -3.19
C TYR A 130 -6.23 11.93 -2.71
N VAL A 131 -7.47 12.25 -2.34
CA VAL A 131 -7.84 13.56 -1.80
C VAL A 131 -7.55 13.63 -0.30
N ASN A 132 -8.01 12.65 0.46
CA ASN A 132 -7.91 12.72 1.92
C ASN A 132 -6.60 12.15 2.48
N ALA A 133 -5.79 11.42 1.69
CA ALA A 133 -4.55 10.80 2.15
C ALA A 133 -3.62 11.75 2.92
N SER A 134 -3.44 12.99 2.44
CA SER A 134 -2.58 13.98 3.10
C SER A 134 -3.17 14.49 4.41
N LEU A 135 -4.50 14.69 4.45
CA LEU A 135 -5.21 15.13 5.64
C LEU A 135 -5.20 14.05 6.73
N GLU A 136 -5.49 12.80 6.33
CA GLU A 136 -5.51 11.63 7.21
C GLU A 136 -4.12 11.33 7.80
N ALA A 137 -3.05 11.49 6.99
CA ALA A 137 -1.68 11.36 7.45
C ALA A 137 -1.33 12.42 8.51
N LYS A 138 -1.68 13.68 8.25
CA LYS A 138 -1.46 14.80 9.18
C LYS A 138 -2.24 14.62 10.48
N ALA A 139 -3.50 14.18 10.40
CA ALA A 139 -4.33 13.90 11.57
C ALA A 139 -3.76 12.78 12.46
N ARG A 140 -3.03 11.83 11.86
CA ARG A 140 -2.30 10.76 12.57
C ARG A 140 -0.89 11.13 13.03
N GLY A 141 -0.47 12.38 12.78
CA GLY A 141 0.85 12.87 13.15
C GLY A 141 2.00 12.32 12.32
N ILE A 142 1.73 11.80 11.12
CA ILE A 142 2.76 11.28 10.22
C ILE A 142 3.51 12.45 9.59
N GLN A 143 4.81 12.55 9.87
CA GLN A 143 5.69 13.51 9.21
C GLN A 143 6.13 12.97 7.85
N VAL A 144 6.08 13.80 6.81
CA VAL A 144 6.49 13.42 5.46
C VAL A 144 7.77 14.17 5.11
N LEU A 145 8.80 13.43 4.73
CA LEU A 145 10.07 13.96 4.26
C LEU A 145 10.26 13.62 2.79
N GLU A 146 10.73 14.59 2.00
CA GLU A 146 11.02 14.40 0.59
C GLU A 146 12.50 14.62 0.35
N VAL A 147 13.15 13.65 -0.29
CA VAL A 147 14.55 13.71 -0.68
C VAL A 147 14.63 13.54 -2.18
N LYS A 148 15.25 14.50 -2.87
CA LYS A 148 15.49 14.43 -4.30
C LYS A 148 16.97 14.22 -4.58
N ASP A 149 17.28 13.21 -5.38
CA ASP A 149 18.63 12.89 -5.83
C ASP A 149 18.59 12.71 -7.35
N GLU A 150 19.11 13.68 -8.09
CA GLU A 150 19.09 13.64 -9.55
C GLU A 150 20.01 12.57 -10.14
N SER A 151 20.85 11.93 -9.31
CA SER A 151 21.71 10.85 -9.79
C SER A 151 20.89 9.59 -10.12
N SER A 152 21.07 9.07 -11.33
CA SER A 152 20.50 7.80 -11.78
C SER A 152 21.61 6.75 -11.80
N ARG A 153 21.83 6.08 -10.66
CA ARG A 153 22.94 5.12 -10.50
C ARG A 153 22.58 3.72 -10.95
N ASP A 154 21.34 3.28 -10.69
CA ASP A 154 20.97 1.87 -10.77
C ASP A 154 19.93 1.55 -11.86
N PHE A 155 19.05 2.49 -12.23
CA PHE A 155 17.96 2.27 -13.19
C PHE A 155 17.76 3.49 -14.08
N ALA A 156 17.73 3.32 -15.41
CA ALA A 156 17.62 4.42 -16.37
C ALA A 156 16.40 5.34 -16.11
N GLY A 157 15.24 4.77 -15.76
CA GLY A 157 14.01 5.51 -15.40
C GLY A 157 13.97 5.99 -13.94
N GLY A 158 15.06 5.85 -13.18
CA GLY A 158 15.11 6.21 -11.77
C GLY A 158 14.42 5.20 -10.83
N SER A 159 14.29 5.58 -9.57
CA SER A 159 13.67 4.76 -8.53
C SER A 159 12.96 5.63 -7.50
N LEU A 160 11.99 5.03 -6.82
CA LEU A 160 11.34 5.56 -5.64
C LEU A 160 11.66 4.66 -4.46
N GLN A 161 12.24 5.24 -3.42
CA GLN A 161 12.41 4.58 -2.13
C GLN A 161 11.49 5.21 -1.10
N ILE A 162 10.76 4.38 -0.35
CA ILE A 162 9.97 4.81 0.80
C ILE A 162 10.60 4.21 2.04
N THR A 163 10.92 5.06 3.02
CA THR A 163 11.38 4.66 4.34
C THR A 163 10.37 5.11 5.38
N THR A 164 9.91 4.19 6.22
CA THR A 164 9.07 4.52 7.37
C THR A 164 9.87 4.39 8.66
N ARG A 165 9.55 5.25 9.63
CA ARG A 165 10.05 5.16 11.00
C ARG A 165 8.88 5.13 11.96
N GLY A 166 8.84 4.13 12.83
CA GLY A 166 7.73 3.93 13.75
C GLY A 166 8.14 3.20 15.01
N ASP A 167 7.14 2.70 15.74
CA ASP A 167 7.35 2.03 17.03
C ASP A 167 8.09 0.69 16.90
N GLN A 168 7.97 0.03 15.75
CA GLN A 168 8.60 -1.26 15.46
C GLN A 168 9.93 -1.12 14.70
N GLY A 169 10.49 0.10 14.64
CA GLY A 169 11.75 0.40 13.96
C GLY A 169 11.55 1.01 12.59
N ASN A 170 12.59 0.88 11.75
CA ASN A 170 12.61 1.45 10.41
C ASN A 170 12.44 0.35 9.37
N ARG A 171 11.62 0.63 8.36
CA ARG A 171 11.48 -0.22 7.16
C ARG A 171 11.74 0.59 5.92
N SER A 172 12.37 -0.01 4.93
CA SER A 172 12.53 0.62 3.63
C SER A 172 12.21 -0.30 2.47
N VAL A 173 11.58 0.26 1.44
CA VAL A 173 11.30 -0.44 0.19
C VAL A 173 11.67 0.48 -0.96
N THR A 174 12.31 -0.09 -1.98
CA THR A 174 12.67 0.62 -3.20
C THR A 174 12.05 -0.10 -4.37
N GLY A 175 11.50 0.67 -5.30
CA GLY A 175 11.01 0.15 -6.56
C GLY A 175 11.34 1.06 -7.73
N ALA A 176 11.15 0.52 -8.93
CA ALA A 176 11.32 1.24 -10.19
C ALA A 176 10.28 0.75 -11.21
N VAL A 177 10.01 1.60 -12.20
CA VAL A 177 9.18 1.25 -13.35
C VAL A 177 10.11 0.88 -14.50
N PHE A 178 9.94 -0.33 -15.02
CA PHE A 178 10.71 -0.86 -16.14
C PHE A 178 10.00 -0.59 -17.47
N ALA A 179 10.67 -0.93 -18.58
CA ALA A 179 10.10 -0.79 -19.92
C ALA A 179 8.73 -1.47 -20.02
N GLY A 180 7.77 -0.81 -20.65
CA GLY A 180 6.38 -1.28 -20.74
C GLY A 180 5.51 -0.98 -19.53
N GLY A 181 6.01 -0.22 -18.54
CA GLY A 181 5.25 0.17 -17.34
C GLY A 181 5.23 -0.91 -16.26
N GLU A 182 6.10 -1.92 -16.38
CA GLU A 182 6.16 -3.01 -15.42
C GLU A 182 6.76 -2.55 -14.09
N LEU A 183 6.08 -2.84 -12.98
CA LEU A 183 6.53 -2.47 -11.64
C LEU A 183 7.50 -3.51 -11.11
N ARG A 184 8.61 -3.07 -10.52
CA ARG A 184 9.56 -3.95 -9.83
C ARG A 184 9.94 -3.39 -8.47
N ILE A 185 9.88 -4.24 -7.45
CA ILE A 185 10.51 -4.00 -6.14
C ILE A 185 11.97 -4.44 -6.27
N THR A 186 12.88 -3.50 -6.06
CA THR A 186 14.31 -3.66 -6.29
C THR A 186 15.10 -3.76 -4.98
N SER A 187 14.52 -3.29 -3.86
CA SER A 187 15.11 -3.50 -2.55
C SER A 187 14.07 -3.52 -1.44
N ILE A 188 14.32 -4.31 -0.39
CA ILE A 188 13.58 -4.30 0.88
C ILE A 188 14.62 -4.29 2.02
N ASP A 189 14.54 -3.34 2.96
CA ASP A 189 15.49 -3.14 4.07
C ASP A 189 16.97 -3.11 3.61
N ALA A 190 17.20 -2.48 2.46
CA ALA A 190 18.47 -2.42 1.73
C ALA A 190 19.03 -3.77 1.25
N TYR A 191 18.26 -4.85 1.33
CA TYR A 191 18.60 -6.10 0.65
C TYR A 191 18.16 -6.01 -0.81
N PRO A 192 19.05 -6.31 -1.78
CA PRO A 192 18.70 -6.24 -3.20
C PRO A 192 17.78 -7.40 -3.58
N VAL A 193 16.68 -7.09 -4.26
CA VAL A 193 15.71 -8.08 -4.78
C VAL A 193 15.27 -7.65 -6.18
N ASN A 194 14.55 -8.52 -6.89
CA ASN A 194 13.88 -8.19 -8.15
C ASN A 194 12.54 -8.91 -8.19
N VAL A 195 11.53 -8.28 -7.59
CA VAL A 195 10.21 -8.90 -7.40
C VAL A 195 9.17 -8.10 -8.17
N THR A 196 8.34 -8.80 -8.97
CA THR A 196 7.11 -8.22 -9.50
C THR A 196 6.07 -8.22 -8.39
N PRO A 197 5.47 -7.07 -8.04
CA PRO A 197 4.36 -7.02 -7.08
C PRO A 197 3.23 -7.99 -7.48
N SER A 198 2.71 -8.75 -6.51
CA SER A 198 1.62 -9.70 -6.70
C SER A 198 0.63 -9.64 -5.53
N SER A 199 -0.60 -10.11 -5.74
CA SER A 199 -1.71 -9.97 -4.78
C SER A 199 -1.41 -10.56 -3.40
N HIS A 200 -0.68 -11.69 -3.36
CA HIS A 200 -0.28 -12.34 -2.13
C HIS A 200 1.22 -12.62 -2.16
N MET A 201 1.91 -12.10 -1.15
CA MET A 201 3.33 -12.34 -0.97
C MET A 201 3.64 -12.73 0.47
N LEU A 202 4.70 -13.52 0.66
CA LEU A 202 5.32 -13.77 1.95
C LEU A 202 6.73 -13.20 1.95
N PHE A 203 6.95 -12.20 2.79
CA PHE A 203 8.28 -11.69 3.10
C PHE A 203 8.84 -12.40 4.32
N THR A 204 10.10 -12.83 4.27
CA THR A 204 10.81 -13.36 5.44
C THR A 204 12.19 -12.73 5.56
N ARG A 205 12.63 -12.49 6.80
CA ARG A 205 14.04 -12.24 7.11
C ARG A 205 14.61 -13.46 7.81
N HIS A 206 15.74 -13.95 7.34
CA HIS A 206 16.33 -15.19 7.82
C HIS A 206 17.84 -15.18 7.71
N ARG A 207 18.49 -16.10 8.43
CA ARG A 207 19.94 -16.31 8.31
C ARG A 207 20.24 -17.24 7.14
N ASP A 208 21.12 -16.84 6.22
CA ASP A 208 21.47 -17.63 5.04
C ASP A 208 22.27 -18.90 5.42
N MET A 209 21.53 -19.99 5.67
CA MET A 209 22.04 -21.29 6.08
C MET A 209 21.42 -22.41 5.22
N PRO A 210 22.16 -23.52 4.98
CA PRO A 210 21.62 -24.66 4.25
C PRO A 210 20.32 -25.18 4.86
N GLY A 211 19.31 -25.41 4.01
CA GLY A 211 18.06 -26.06 4.39
C GLY A 211 16.86 -25.13 4.60
N ILE A 212 17.05 -23.84 4.92
CA ILE A 212 15.93 -22.93 5.23
C ILE A 212 14.93 -22.83 4.07
N ILE A 213 15.42 -22.59 2.84
CA ILE A 213 14.57 -22.47 1.65
C ILE A 213 13.79 -23.78 1.41
N GLY A 214 14.45 -24.92 1.60
CA GLY A 214 13.82 -26.24 1.44
C GLY A 214 12.73 -26.48 2.50
N GLN A 215 13.01 -26.16 3.76
CA GLN A 215 12.05 -26.28 4.86
C GLN A 215 10.82 -25.41 4.63
N LEU A 216 11.00 -24.15 4.21
CA LEU A 216 9.88 -23.27 3.90
C LEU A 216 9.06 -23.77 2.72
N GLY A 217 9.72 -24.19 1.63
CA GLY A 217 9.04 -24.75 0.46
C GLY A 217 8.24 -26.01 0.79
N SER A 218 8.81 -26.92 1.58
CA SER A 218 8.13 -28.13 2.05
C SER A 218 6.93 -27.78 2.92
N LEU A 219 7.08 -26.88 3.89
CA LEU A 219 6.00 -26.48 4.79
C LEU A 219 4.80 -25.87 4.02
N LEU A 220 5.08 -25.00 3.05
CA LEU A 220 4.04 -24.42 2.19
C LEU A 220 3.36 -25.50 1.33
N GLY A 221 4.15 -26.41 0.75
CA GLY A 221 3.63 -27.52 -0.06
C GLY A 221 2.76 -28.50 0.74
N GLU A 222 3.13 -28.81 1.99
CA GLU A 222 2.32 -29.64 2.91
C GLU A 222 0.95 -29.03 3.21
N HIS A 223 0.86 -27.70 3.16
CA HIS A 223 -0.38 -26.95 3.34
C HIS A 223 -1.05 -26.59 1.99
N ASN A 224 -0.59 -27.20 0.89
CA ASN A 224 -1.11 -26.99 -0.47
C ASN A 224 -1.08 -25.52 -0.92
N VAL A 225 -0.06 -24.76 -0.50
CA VAL A 225 0.18 -23.38 -0.95
C VAL A 225 1.16 -23.39 -2.12
N ASN A 226 0.70 -22.93 -3.29
CA ASN A 226 1.56 -22.82 -4.47
C ASN A 226 2.46 -21.57 -4.40
N ILE A 227 3.70 -21.71 -4.89
CA ILE A 227 4.68 -20.62 -4.99
C ILE A 227 4.81 -20.22 -6.47
N ALA A 228 4.24 -19.08 -6.83
CA ALA A 228 4.28 -18.53 -8.19
C ALA A 228 5.65 -17.91 -8.51
N SER A 229 6.31 -17.32 -7.52
CA SER A 229 7.66 -16.76 -7.67
C SER A 229 8.43 -16.78 -6.37
N MET A 230 9.77 -16.83 -6.45
CA MET A 230 10.65 -16.79 -5.31
C MET A 230 11.86 -15.93 -5.65
N GLN A 231 12.17 -14.98 -4.77
CA GLN A 231 13.36 -14.14 -4.86
C GLN A 231 14.08 -14.10 -3.51
N VAL A 232 15.40 -14.27 -3.53
CA VAL A 232 16.24 -14.19 -2.33
C VAL A 232 17.27 -13.08 -2.52
N GLY A 233 17.39 -12.22 -1.51
CA GLY A 233 18.35 -11.12 -1.47
C GLY A 233 19.25 -11.23 -0.24
N ARG A 234 20.57 -11.18 -0.43
CA ARG A 234 21.55 -11.17 0.67
C ARG A 234 22.62 -10.10 0.43
N LYS A 235 23.12 -9.50 1.51
CA LYS A 235 24.20 -8.50 1.43
C LYS A 235 25.58 -9.15 1.41
N ILE A 236 25.77 -10.20 2.21
CA ILE A 236 27.01 -10.97 2.31
C ILE A 236 26.69 -12.47 2.40
N VAL A 237 27.65 -13.31 2.02
CA VAL A 237 27.51 -14.77 2.11
C VAL A 237 27.39 -15.19 3.58
N ARG A 238 26.43 -16.06 3.90
CA ARG A 238 26.17 -16.57 5.27
C ARG A 238 25.78 -15.49 6.31
N GLY A 239 25.34 -14.33 5.84
CA GLY A 239 24.74 -13.27 6.68
C GLY A 239 23.23 -13.39 6.77
N ASP A 240 22.59 -12.28 7.16
CA ASP A 240 21.13 -12.14 7.02
C ASP A 240 20.73 -12.01 5.55
N ALA A 241 19.56 -12.53 5.24
CA ALA A 241 18.95 -12.51 3.92
C ALA A 241 17.45 -12.22 4.05
N VAL A 242 16.88 -11.72 2.95
CA VAL A 242 15.44 -11.62 2.76
C VAL A 242 15.00 -12.61 1.70
N MET A 243 13.82 -13.18 1.87
CA MET A 243 13.17 -13.96 0.84
C MET A 243 11.75 -13.45 0.66
N VAL A 244 11.37 -13.27 -0.59
CA VAL A 244 10.03 -12.85 -1.01
C VAL A 244 9.46 -13.96 -1.87
N LEU A 245 8.32 -14.49 -1.46
CA LEU A 245 7.57 -15.48 -2.21
C LEU A 245 6.30 -14.83 -2.73
N GLY A 246 6.05 -14.90 -4.04
CA GLY A 246 4.71 -14.68 -4.58
C GLY A 246 3.94 -15.99 -4.50
N ILE A 247 2.74 -15.96 -3.93
CA ILE A 247 1.89 -17.14 -3.68
C ILE A 247 0.49 -16.88 -4.23
N ASP A 248 -0.25 -17.94 -4.52
CA ASP A 248 -1.56 -17.83 -5.17
C ASP A 248 -2.69 -17.48 -4.20
N ASP A 249 -2.55 -17.86 -2.93
CA ASP A 249 -3.58 -17.74 -1.90
C ASP A 249 -3.05 -17.05 -0.63
N PRO A 250 -3.92 -16.39 0.16
CA PRO A 250 -3.54 -15.84 1.47
C PRO A 250 -3.03 -16.91 2.43
N ILE A 251 -1.98 -16.60 3.20
CA ILE A 251 -1.43 -17.52 4.20
C ILE A 251 -2.33 -17.54 5.46
N PRO A 252 -2.84 -18.71 5.87
CA PRO A 252 -3.55 -18.85 7.13
C PRO A 252 -2.68 -18.49 8.33
N ALA A 253 -3.27 -17.87 9.37
CA ALA A 253 -2.52 -17.46 10.56
C ALA A 253 -1.75 -18.62 11.23
N SER A 254 -2.32 -19.84 11.24
CA SER A 254 -1.65 -21.03 11.76
C SER A 254 -0.39 -21.40 10.98
N LEU A 255 -0.44 -21.32 9.65
CA LEU A 255 0.70 -21.58 8.78
C LEU A 255 1.78 -20.52 8.94
N LEU A 256 1.40 -19.24 9.07
CA LEU A 256 2.35 -18.17 9.34
C LEU A 256 3.10 -18.40 10.67
N GLN A 257 2.43 -18.86 11.71
CA GLN A 257 3.09 -19.22 12.97
C GLN A 257 4.07 -20.38 12.80
N ALA A 258 3.71 -21.39 12.00
CA ALA A 258 4.62 -22.49 11.69
C ALA A 258 5.87 -22.01 10.91
N VAL A 259 5.71 -21.06 9.98
CA VAL A 259 6.82 -20.42 9.27
C VAL A 259 7.75 -19.69 10.23
N ILE A 260 7.19 -18.90 11.16
CA ILE A 260 7.98 -18.14 12.15
C ILE A 260 8.74 -19.09 13.09
N ALA A 261 8.19 -20.29 13.35
CA ALA A 261 8.82 -21.29 14.21
C ALA A 261 9.99 -22.05 13.56
N ILE A 262 10.24 -21.87 12.25
CA ILE A 262 11.39 -22.47 11.57
C ILE A 262 12.69 -21.85 12.11
N ASP A 263 13.62 -22.70 12.54
CA ASP A 263 14.92 -22.25 13.02
C ASP A 263 15.69 -21.47 11.93
N GLY A 264 16.10 -20.25 12.27
CA GLY A 264 16.76 -19.33 11.36
C GLY A 264 15.84 -18.32 10.66
N ILE A 265 14.51 -18.46 10.72
CA ILE A 265 13.56 -17.39 10.38
C ILE A 265 13.51 -16.40 11.55
N GLN A 266 13.77 -15.13 11.28
CA GLN A 266 13.73 -14.05 12.28
C GLN A 266 12.39 -13.31 12.24
N GLU A 267 11.88 -13.09 11.03
CA GLU A 267 10.63 -12.36 10.78
C GLU A 267 9.92 -12.99 9.58
N ALA A 268 8.58 -13.00 9.61
CA ALA A 268 7.75 -13.39 8.48
C ALA A 268 6.50 -12.48 8.43
N HIS A 269 6.24 -11.89 7.27
CA HIS A 269 5.15 -10.96 7.04
C HIS A 269 4.34 -11.39 5.80
N PRO A 270 3.05 -11.72 5.96
CA PRO A 270 2.16 -11.79 4.81
C PRO A 270 1.94 -10.36 4.30
N VAL A 271 1.98 -10.19 2.98
CA VAL A 271 1.71 -8.93 2.30
C VAL A 271 0.59 -9.17 1.30
N ALA A 272 -0.45 -8.34 1.37
CA ALA A 272 -1.52 -8.27 0.39
C ALA A 272 -1.50 -6.91 -0.32
N LEU A 273 -1.56 -6.91 -1.65
CA LEU A 273 -1.55 -5.69 -2.48
C LEU A 273 -2.91 -5.40 -3.10
#